data_AF-A0A0N4YIF1-F1
#
_entry.id   AF-A0A0N4YIF1-F1
#
_cell.length_a   1.000
_cell.length_b   1.000
_cell.length_c   1.000
_cell.angle_alpha   90.00
_cell.angle_beta   90.00
_cell.angle_gamma   90.00
#
_symmetry.space_group_name_H-M   'P 1'
#
loop_
_entity.id
_entity.type
_entity.pdbx_description
1 polymer ?
#
loop_
_entity_poly.entity_id
_entity_poly.type
_entity_poly.pdbx_seq_one_letter_code
_entity_poly.pdbx_strand_id
1 'polypeptide(L)'
;MCSCTALSLSYLAKDDLDKFPLCDYTKCEVDVQKGNFSDKECSSKCYPDCRQIRYEIDHEVQGRMQRPDLTLINLNWGSFEYLTMEQQLKYTVTAFIAALGGSIGMWLGLSILSLIQGGTYLYTYLTKKVVKEKILKKVSEQRARRESKISGISDGPSKKLSIGANPFENPFVAQSPSPSPSYELNLFHHGQTHGQET
;
A
#
# COMPACT_ATOMS: atom_id res chain seq x y z
N MET A 1 10.39 10.67 -37.86
CA MET A 1 10.11 9.26 -37.54
C MET A 1 8.62 9.05 -37.76
N CYS A 2 8.23 7.98 -38.45
CA CYS A 2 6.82 7.70 -38.70
C CYS A 2 6.14 7.34 -37.38
N SER A 3 5.01 7.98 -37.03
CA SER A 3 4.24 7.68 -35.81
C SER A 3 3.40 6.42 -35.98
N CYS A 4 4.05 5.31 -36.31
CA CYS A 4 3.42 4.04 -36.63
C CYS A 4 4.30 2.87 -36.16
N THR A 5 3.67 1.71 -36.00
CA THR A 5 4.33 0.48 -35.57
C THR A 5 4.76 -0.35 -36.78
N ALA A 6 6.01 -0.81 -36.79
CA ALA A 6 6.49 -1.72 -37.84
C ALA A 6 5.78 -3.07 -37.76
N LEU A 7 5.56 -3.72 -38.91
CA LEU A 7 4.85 -5.01 -38.96
C LEU A 7 5.54 -6.09 -38.12
N SER A 8 6.88 -6.09 -38.10
CA SER A 8 7.69 -7.00 -37.28
C SER A 8 7.52 -6.82 -35.77
N LEU A 9 7.04 -5.65 -35.31
CA LEU A 9 6.84 -5.33 -33.89
C LEU A 9 5.36 -5.40 -33.46
N SER A 10 4.46 -5.74 -34.38
CA SER A 10 3.01 -5.82 -34.13
C SER A 10 2.65 -6.75 -32.97
N TYR A 11 3.41 -7.82 -32.77
CA TYR A 11 3.17 -8.77 -31.68
C TYR A 11 3.54 -8.22 -30.30
N LEU A 12 4.43 -7.23 -30.24
CA LEU A 12 4.87 -6.56 -29.00
C LEU A 12 3.97 -5.39 -28.63
N ALA A 13 3.44 -4.67 -29.63
CA ALA A 13 2.67 -3.44 -29.44
C ALA A 13 1.15 -3.67 -29.53
N LYS A 14 0.65 -4.87 -29.18
CA LYS A 14 -0.77 -5.21 -29.31
C LYS A 14 -1.69 -4.25 -28.56
N ASP A 15 -1.29 -3.81 -27.37
CA ASP A 15 -2.07 -2.90 -26.53
C ASP A 15 -1.93 -1.43 -26.96
N ASP A 16 -0.86 -1.10 -27.69
CA ASP A 16 -0.55 0.26 -28.18
C ASP A 16 -0.97 0.49 -29.64
N LEU A 17 -1.58 -0.52 -30.29
CA LEU A 17 -1.94 -0.49 -31.70
C LEU A 17 -3.01 0.56 -32.03
N ASP A 18 -3.87 0.89 -31.06
CA ASP A 18 -4.87 1.96 -31.17
C ASP A 18 -4.23 3.35 -31.25
N LYS A 19 -3.07 3.51 -30.58
CA LYS A 19 -2.32 4.76 -30.53
C LYS A 19 -1.32 4.89 -31.68
N PHE A 20 -0.73 3.78 -32.10
CA PHE A 20 0.25 3.69 -33.17
C PHE A 20 -0.13 2.57 -34.15
N PRO A 21 -0.88 2.88 -35.21
CA PRO A 21 -1.30 1.88 -36.19
C PRO A 21 -0.11 1.32 -36.96
N LEU A 22 -0.34 0.22 -37.69
CA LEU A 22 0.68 -0.38 -38.54
C LEU A 22 1.16 0.59 -39.62
N CYS A 23 2.48 0.63 -39.84
CA CYS A 23 3.09 1.49 -40.83
C CYS A 23 2.71 1.08 -42.26
N ASP A 24 2.29 2.08 -43.05
CA ASP A 24 2.23 1.99 -44.51
C ASP A 24 3.54 2.52 -45.10
N TYR A 25 4.43 1.60 -45.48
CA TYR A 25 5.76 1.91 -45.99
C TYR A 25 5.77 2.64 -47.34
N THR A 26 4.63 2.74 -48.03
CA THR A 26 4.52 3.52 -49.28
C THR A 26 4.45 5.03 -49.03
N LYS A 27 3.98 5.43 -47.84
CA LYS A 27 3.76 6.84 -47.46
C LYS A 27 4.86 7.39 -46.56
N CYS A 28 5.68 6.53 -45.97
CA CYS A 28 6.71 6.95 -45.05
C CYS A 28 8.04 6.24 -45.34
N GLU A 29 9.04 7.02 -45.77
CA GLU A 29 10.41 6.55 -45.87
C GLU A 29 11.00 6.45 -44.46
N VAL A 30 11.25 5.22 -44.03
CA VAL A 30 11.88 4.94 -42.75
C VAL A 30 13.38 5.14 -42.89
N ASP A 31 13.84 6.35 -42.59
CA ASP A 31 15.27 6.63 -42.49
C ASP A 31 15.79 6.17 -41.11
N VAL A 32 16.36 4.97 -41.11
CA VAL A 32 16.90 4.26 -39.93
C VAL A 32 18.09 5.00 -39.31
N GLN A 33 18.70 5.95 -40.03
CA GLN A 33 19.88 6.70 -39.59
C GLN A 33 19.57 8.13 -39.16
N LYS A 34 18.34 8.62 -39.36
CA LYS A 34 17.97 10.01 -39.07
C LYS A 34 17.79 10.33 -37.59
N GLY A 35 17.84 9.33 -36.72
CA GLY A 35 17.68 9.48 -35.28
C GLY A 35 18.91 8.98 -34.54
N ASN A 36 19.54 9.85 -33.76
CA ASN A 36 20.60 9.47 -32.82
C ASN A 36 19.96 8.88 -31.56
N PHE A 37 19.30 7.72 -31.69
CA PHE A 37 18.80 6.98 -30.54
C PHE A 37 20.00 6.32 -29.86
N SER A 38 20.36 6.82 -28.68
CA SER A 38 21.42 6.20 -27.89
C SER A 38 20.85 4.96 -27.20
N ASP A 39 21.46 3.79 -27.46
CA ASP A 39 21.11 2.53 -26.78
C ASP A 39 21.07 2.67 -25.26
N LYS A 40 21.89 3.55 -24.68
CA LYS A 40 21.93 3.82 -23.24
C LYS A 40 20.62 4.38 -22.69
N GLU A 41 19.93 5.22 -23.48
CA GLU A 41 18.66 5.81 -23.05
C GLU A 41 17.54 4.75 -23.06
N CYS A 42 17.54 3.87 -24.07
CA CYS A 42 16.58 2.78 -24.19
C CYS A 42 16.81 1.70 -23.11
N SER A 43 18.06 1.29 -22.89
CA SER A 43 18.41 0.26 -21.90
C SER A 43 18.08 0.66 -20.47
N SER A 44 18.10 1.97 -20.16
CA SER A 44 17.77 2.47 -18.82
C SER A 44 16.29 2.32 -18.44
N LYS A 45 15.40 2.24 -19.45
CA LYS A 45 13.94 2.14 -19.26
C LYS A 45 13.42 0.72 -19.45
N CYS A 46 14.24 -0.19 -19.99
CA CYS A 46 13.88 -1.57 -20.24
C CYS A 46 14.21 -2.43 -19.02
N TYR A 47 13.20 -2.72 -18.19
CA TYR A 47 13.35 -3.70 -17.11
C TYR A 47 13.04 -5.11 -17.62
N PRO A 48 13.85 -6.13 -17.25
CA PRO A 48 13.52 -7.51 -17.58
C PRO A 48 12.22 -7.91 -16.85
N ASP A 49 11.44 -8.77 -17.50
CA ASP A 49 10.24 -9.34 -16.87
C ASP A 49 10.65 -10.29 -15.72
N CYS A 50 9.86 -10.30 -14.64
CA CYS A 50 10.07 -11.18 -13.49
C CYS A 50 9.92 -12.66 -13.88
N ARG A 51 9.13 -12.96 -14.92
CA ARG A 51 8.94 -14.32 -15.42
C ARG A 51 9.53 -14.46 -16.82
N GLN A 52 10.79 -14.87 -16.88
CA GLN A 52 11.47 -15.15 -18.14
C GLN A 52 11.67 -16.66 -18.34
N ILE A 53 11.29 -17.15 -19.52
CA ILE A 53 11.64 -18.51 -19.97
C ILE A 53 12.83 -18.37 -20.91
N ARG A 54 13.95 -19.02 -20.58
CA ARG A 54 15.16 -19.03 -21.40
C ARG A 54 15.38 -20.44 -21.95
N TYR A 55 15.53 -20.53 -23.26
CA TYR A 55 15.91 -21.77 -23.93
C TYR A 55 17.41 -21.75 -24.18
N GLU A 56 18.10 -22.79 -23.76
CA GLU A 56 19.47 -23.07 -24.18
C GLU A 56 19.41 -23.94 -25.43
N ILE A 57 20.13 -23.53 -26.48
CA ILE A 57 20.05 -24.16 -27.80
C ILE A 57 21.43 -24.69 -28.14
N ASP A 58 21.54 -26.02 -28.21
CA ASP A 58 22.73 -26.69 -28.71
C ASP A 58 22.57 -26.94 -30.22
N HIS A 59 23.43 -26.31 -31.01
CA HIS A 59 23.43 -26.43 -32.46
C HIS A 59 24.35 -27.56 -32.91
N GLU A 60 23.78 -28.65 -33.41
CA GLU A 60 24.53 -29.72 -34.08
C GLU A 60 24.25 -29.68 -35.59
N VAL A 61 25.31 -29.50 -36.40
CA VAL A 61 25.19 -29.45 -37.86
C VAL A 61 25.52 -30.83 -38.43
N GLN A 62 24.50 -31.54 -38.89
CA GLN A 62 24.66 -32.84 -39.56
C GLN A 62 25.05 -32.67 -41.03
N GLY A 63 26.33 -32.36 -41.28
CA GLY A 63 26.93 -32.37 -42.62
C GLY A 63 26.25 -31.46 -43.65
N ARG A 64 26.60 -31.63 -44.93
CA ARG A 64 25.97 -30.92 -46.05
C ARG A 64 24.89 -31.80 -46.67
N MET A 65 23.69 -31.25 -46.84
CA MET A 65 22.65 -31.92 -47.63
C MET A 65 23.07 -32.03 -49.09
N GLN A 66 22.69 -33.14 -49.72
CA GLN A 66 23.03 -33.43 -51.12
C GLN A 66 22.33 -32.48 -52.11
N ARG A 67 21.20 -31.88 -51.70
CA ARG A 67 20.50 -30.83 -52.46
C ARG A 67 20.72 -29.46 -51.79
N PRO A 68 21.13 -28.43 -52.55
CA PRO A 68 21.39 -27.10 -52.01
C PRO A 68 20.12 -26.32 -51.65
N ASP A 69 18.96 -26.68 -52.24
CA ASP A 69 17.69 -25.97 -52.04
C ASP A 69 16.92 -26.43 -50.80
N LEU A 70 17.44 -27.41 -50.06
CA LEU A 70 16.75 -28.02 -48.95
C LEU A 70 17.62 -27.97 -47.69
N THR A 71 17.04 -27.50 -46.59
CA THR A 71 17.65 -27.50 -45.26
C THR A 71 16.72 -28.20 -44.29
N LEU A 72 17.21 -29.24 -43.61
CA LEU A 72 16.46 -29.95 -42.58
C LEU A 72 16.87 -29.41 -41.21
N ILE A 73 15.90 -28.89 -40.47
CA ILE A 73 16.06 -28.43 -39.09
C ILE A 73 15.32 -29.41 -38.20
N ASN A 74 16.05 -30.12 -37.34
CA ASN A 74 15.44 -31.01 -36.35
C ASN A 74 15.48 -30.34 -34.97
N LEU A 75 14.30 -30.12 -34.39
CA LEU A 75 14.13 -29.52 -33.07
C LEU A 75 13.78 -30.63 -32.08
N ASN A 76 14.75 -31.00 -31.25
CA ASN A 76 14.58 -31.98 -30.19
C ASN A 76 14.71 -31.29 -28.83
N TRP A 77 13.83 -31.66 -27.91
CA TRP A 77 14.01 -31.28 -26.51
C TRP A 77 15.09 -32.17 -25.89
N GLY A 78 16.03 -31.56 -25.16
CA GLY A 78 17.01 -32.31 -24.37
C GLY A 78 16.35 -33.12 -23.25
N SER A 79 17.18 -33.73 -22.37
CA SER A 79 16.68 -34.35 -21.15
C SER A 79 15.79 -33.37 -20.38
N PHE A 80 14.64 -33.84 -19.89
CA PHE A 80 13.50 -33.08 -19.34
C PHE A 80 13.78 -32.40 -17.97
N GLU A 81 14.96 -31.82 -17.78
CA GLU A 81 15.29 -31.07 -16.58
C GLU A 81 14.97 -29.59 -16.80
N TYR A 82 13.78 -29.17 -16.37
CA TYR A 82 13.47 -27.76 -16.27
C TYR A 82 14.28 -27.16 -15.10
N LEU A 83 15.37 -26.46 -15.39
CA LEU A 83 16.04 -25.65 -14.38
C LEU A 83 15.16 -24.44 -14.03
N THR A 84 14.55 -24.49 -12.86
CA THR A 84 13.81 -23.36 -12.29
C THR A 84 14.76 -22.53 -11.43
N MET A 85 14.90 -21.24 -11.75
CA MET A 85 15.68 -20.30 -10.96
C MET A 85 14.72 -19.25 -10.39
N GLU A 86 14.57 -19.24 -9.07
CA GLU A 86 13.72 -18.27 -8.38
C GLU A 86 14.54 -17.42 -7.41
N GLN A 87 14.33 -16.10 -7.45
CA GLN A 87 14.95 -15.18 -6.50
C GLN A 87 14.07 -15.08 -5.25
N GLN A 88 14.56 -15.66 -4.15
CA GLN A 88 13.86 -15.64 -2.87
C GLN A 88 14.37 -14.49 -1.98
N LEU A 89 13.46 -13.83 -1.28
CA LEU A 89 13.79 -12.73 -0.37
C LEU A 89 14.52 -13.27 0.87
N LYS A 90 15.81 -12.95 1.01
CA LYS A 90 16.64 -13.46 2.12
C LYS A 90 16.30 -12.84 3.48
N TYR A 91 15.86 -11.58 3.50
CA TYR A 91 15.64 -10.83 4.74
C TYR A 91 14.26 -10.19 4.75
N THR A 92 13.34 -10.83 5.46
CA THR A 92 11.97 -10.35 5.64
C THR A 92 11.90 -9.42 6.85
N VAL A 93 10.85 -8.59 6.91
CA VAL A 93 10.53 -7.80 8.11
C VAL A 93 10.33 -8.69 9.34
N THR A 94 9.79 -9.90 9.16
CA THR A 94 9.65 -10.89 10.23
C THR A 94 11.01 -11.38 10.73
N ALA A 95 11.96 -11.65 9.84
CA ALA A 95 13.34 -11.99 10.22
C ALA A 95 14.04 -10.83 10.94
N PHE A 96 13.78 -9.59 10.53
CA PHE A 96 14.28 -8.39 11.22
C PHE A 96 13.77 -8.26 12.65
N ILE A 97 12.45 -8.35 12.84
CA ILE A 97 11.83 -8.26 14.17
C ILE A 97 12.30 -9.42 15.05
N ALA A 98 12.43 -10.62 14.51
CA ALA A 98 12.96 -11.78 15.23
C ALA A 98 14.42 -11.58 15.67
N ALA A 99 15.27 -11.04 14.79
CA ALA A 99 16.67 -10.75 15.12
C ALA A 99 16.81 -9.63 16.16
N LEU A 100 16.01 -8.57 16.06
CA LEU A 100 15.96 -7.52 17.08
C LEU A 100 15.40 -8.02 18.41
N GLY A 101 14.29 -8.76 18.38
CA GLY A 101 13.68 -9.33 19.58
C GLY A 101 14.60 -10.34 20.27
N GLY A 102 15.31 -11.17 19.49
CA GLY A 102 16.27 -12.13 20.01
C GLY A 102 17.50 -11.46 20.64
N SER A 103 18.08 -10.46 19.98
CA SER A 103 19.25 -9.73 20.52
C SER A 103 18.91 -8.88 21.74
N ILE A 104 17.81 -8.12 21.71
CA ILE A 104 17.35 -7.31 22.85
C ILE A 104 16.89 -8.22 24.01
N GLY A 105 16.16 -9.29 23.70
CA GLY A 105 15.66 -10.25 24.68
C GLY A 105 16.79 -11.00 25.39
N MET A 106 17.84 -11.39 24.67
CA MET A 106 19.02 -12.02 25.26
C MET A 106 19.85 -11.05 26.10
N TRP A 107 19.98 -9.79 25.67
CA TRP A 107 20.84 -8.81 26.35
C TRP A 107 20.19 -8.23 27.62
N LEU A 108 18.90 -7.88 27.56
CA LEU A 108 18.18 -7.31 28.69
C LEU A 108 17.48 -8.35 29.56
N GLY A 109 17.40 -9.61 29.13
CA GLY A 109 16.56 -10.63 29.79
C GLY A 109 15.07 -10.25 29.81
N LEU A 110 14.66 -9.28 28.96
CA LEU A 110 13.30 -8.77 28.89
C LEU A 110 12.42 -9.80 28.19
N SER A 111 11.65 -10.54 28.97
CA SER A 111 10.53 -11.32 28.47
C SER A 111 9.40 -10.39 28.00
N ILE A 112 8.59 -10.83 27.03
CA ILE A 112 7.46 -10.04 26.50
C ILE A 112 6.49 -9.59 27.60
N LEU A 113 6.39 -10.37 28.68
CA LEU A 113 5.57 -10.05 29.86
C LEU A 113 6.12 -8.84 30.63
N SER A 114 7.45 -8.73 30.76
CA SER A 114 8.13 -7.60 31.40
C SER A 114 7.97 -6.32 30.58
N LEU A 115 7.91 -6.44 29.25
CA LEU A 115 7.66 -5.32 28.33
C LEU A 115 6.23 -4.79 28.48
N ILE A 116 5.23 -5.66 28.62
CA ILE A 116 3.83 -5.27 28.80
C ILE A 116 3.61 -4.64 30.18
N GLN A 117 4.18 -5.22 31.24
CA GLN A 117 4.09 -4.67 32.59
C GLN A 117 4.87 -3.35 32.72
N GLY A 118 6.06 -3.27 32.15
CA GLY A 118 6.85 -2.04 32.10
C GLY A 118 6.18 -0.95 31.25
N GLY A 119 5.60 -1.33 30.12
CA GLY A 119 4.87 -0.42 29.23
C GLY A 119 3.61 0.16 29.86
N THR A 120 2.79 -0.67 30.52
CA THR A 120 1.58 -0.20 31.24
C THR A 120 1.94 0.66 32.45
N TYR A 121 3.01 0.33 33.17
CA TYR A 121 3.52 1.16 34.26
C TYR A 121 4.06 2.51 33.76
N LEU A 122 4.84 2.53 32.68
CA LEU A 122 5.36 3.75 32.09
C LEU A 122 4.24 4.62 31.50
N TYR A 123 3.25 4.01 30.86
CA TYR A 123 2.07 4.70 30.33
C TYR A 123 1.23 5.35 31.43
N THR A 124 0.95 4.62 32.51
CA THR A 124 0.23 5.18 33.68
C THR A 124 1.05 6.26 34.40
N TYR A 125 2.38 6.15 34.43
CA TYR A 125 3.26 7.17 35.00
C TYR A 125 3.28 8.47 34.18
N LEU A 126 3.41 8.36 32.86
CA LEU A 126 3.42 9.52 31.95
C LEU A 126 2.06 10.22 31.92
N THR A 127 0.95 9.45 31.83
CA THR A 127 -0.40 10.01 31.89
C THR A 127 -0.67 10.71 33.23
N LYS A 128 -0.22 10.16 34.36
CA LYS A 128 -0.31 10.83 35.67
C LYS A 128 0.46 12.14 35.71
N LYS A 129 1.66 12.22 35.13
CA LYS A 129 2.43 13.48 35.09
C LYS A 129 1.77 14.54 34.23
N VAL A 130 1.29 14.17 33.04
CA VAL A 130 0.59 15.11 32.13
C VAL A 130 -0.73 15.57 32.74
N VAL A 131 -1.46 14.69 33.44
CA VAL A 131 -2.70 15.07 34.15
C VAL A 131 -2.39 15.98 35.34
N LYS A 132 -1.32 15.72 36.10
CA LYS A 132 -0.92 16.56 37.24
C LYS A 132 -0.52 17.98 36.79
N GLU A 133 0.20 18.12 35.67
CA GLU A 133 0.51 19.43 35.09
C GLU A 133 -0.73 20.15 34.57
N LYS A 134 -1.66 19.44 33.92
CA LYS A 134 -2.93 20.03 33.46
C LYS A 134 -3.81 20.48 34.63
N ILE A 135 -3.86 19.73 35.73
CA ILE A 135 -4.59 20.12 36.94
C ILE A 135 -3.93 21.34 37.60
N LEU A 136 -2.60 21.37 37.72
CA LEU A 136 -1.87 22.49 38.31
C LEU A 136 -2.08 23.79 37.50
N LYS A 137 -2.07 23.71 36.16
CA LYS A 137 -2.40 24.84 35.28
C LYS A 137 -3.84 25.32 35.42
N LYS A 138 -4.81 24.40 35.53
CA LYS A 138 -6.21 24.77 35.78
C LYS A 138 -6.40 25.46 37.14
N VAL A 139 -5.66 25.02 38.17
CA VAL A 139 -5.70 25.64 39.50
C VAL A 139 -5.04 27.02 39.49
N SER A 140 -3.94 27.22 38.76
CA SER A 140 -3.31 28.55 38.63
C SER A 140 -4.17 29.53 37.82
N GLU A 141 -4.82 29.08 36.73
CA GLU A 141 -5.79 29.89 35.98
C GLU A 141 -7.04 30.22 36.81
N GLN A 142 -7.56 29.27 37.60
CA GLN A 142 -8.69 29.53 38.50
C GLN A 142 -8.32 30.50 39.63
N ARG A 143 -7.08 30.44 40.15
CA ARG A 143 -6.58 31.37 41.16
C ARG A 143 -6.42 32.79 40.58
N ALA A 144 -5.86 32.92 39.38
CA ALA A 144 -5.75 34.20 38.67
C ALA A 144 -7.14 34.83 38.35
N ARG A 145 -8.14 34.01 38.03
CA ARG A 145 -9.54 34.47 37.86
C ARG A 145 -10.25 34.84 39.17
N ARG A 146 -9.80 34.34 40.33
CA ARG A 146 -10.33 34.72 41.66
C ARG A 146 -9.71 36.01 42.18
N GLU A 147 -8.41 36.22 41.98
CA GLU A 147 -7.72 37.46 42.40
C GLU A 147 -8.21 38.69 41.60
N SER A 148 -8.49 38.53 40.30
CA SER A 148 -9.08 39.59 39.46
C SER A 148 -10.55 39.93 39.78
N LYS A 149 -11.26 39.12 40.58
CA LYS A 149 -12.61 39.44 41.06
C LYS A 149 -12.63 40.23 42.38
N ILE A 150 -11.51 40.31 43.10
CA ILE A 150 -11.43 41.02 44.39
C ILE A 150 -11.09 42.51 44.20
N SER A 151 -10.54 42.92 43.04
CA SER A 151 -10.23 44.33 42.71
C SER A 151 -11.34 45.08 41.96
N GLY A 152 -12.53 44.49 41.81
CA GLY A 152 -13.65 45.08 41.07
C GLY A 152 -14.94 45.15 41.88
N ILE A 153 -14.95 45.95 42.95
CA ILE A 153 -16.20 46.39 43.60
C ILE A 153 -16.53 47.78 43.05
N SER A 154 -17.50 47.84 42.15
CA SER A 154 -18.31 49.02 41.80
C SER A 154 -19.71 48.54 41.44
N ASP A 155 -20.70 49.36 41.78
CA ASP A 155 -22.10 49.03 42.04
C ASP A 155 -22.96 48.40 40.92
N GLY A 156 -23.73 47.36 41.32
CA GLY A 156 -25.11 47.00 40.93
C GLY A 156 -25.47 46.51 39.49
N PRO A 157 -26.64 45.86 39.25
CA PRO A 157 -27.61 45.26 40.16
C PRO A 157 -27.80 43.73 39.96
N SER A 158 -28.36 43.11 41.00
CA SER A 158 -28.66 41.70 41.19
C SER A 158 -29.31 40.97 40.00
N LYS A 159 -28.70 39.84 39.58
CA LYS A 159 -29.41 38.72 38.94
C LYS A 159 -29.12 37.44 39.70
N LYS A 160 -30.22 36.76 40.04
CA LYS A 160 -30.36 35.70 41.02
C LYS A 160 -29.46 34.48 40.74
N LEU A 161 -28.86 33.98 41.81
CA LEU A 161 -28.20 32.70 41.92
C LEU A 161 -29.29 31.62 42.07
N SER A 162 -29.50 30.73 41.10
CA SER A 162 -30.22 29.48 41.36
C SER A 162 -29.22 28.44 41.85
N ILE A 163 -29.03 28.40 43.17
CA ILE A 163 -28.61 27.19 43.87
C ILE A 163 -29.86 26.32 43.99
N GLY A 164 -29.83 25.12 43.43
CA GLY A 164 -30.97 24.20 43.48
C GLY A 164 -30.89 23.08 42.45
N ALA A 165 -29.75 22.38 42.38
CA ALA A 165 -29.69 21.06 41.76
C ALA A 165 -29.31 20.05 42.85
N ASN A 166 -30.18 19.07 43.08
CA ASN A 166 -30.06 18.08 44.15
C ASN A 166 -28.88 17.14 43.88
N PRO A 167 -27.99 16.88 44.86
CA PRO A 167 -26.77 16.10 44.63
C PRO A 167 -26.97 14.58 44.59
N PHE A 168 -28.21 14.10 44.60
CA PHE A 168 -28.56 12.67 44.61
C PHE A 168 -29.41 12.23 43.41
N GLU A 169 -29.56 13.07 42.38
CA GLU A 169 -30.29 12.71 41.16
C GLU A 169 -29.48 11.67 40.35
N ASN A 170 -30.03 10.47 40.19
CA ASN A 170 -29.39 9.36 39.48
C ASN A 170 -29.56 9.56 37.95
N PRO A 171 -28.50 9.53 37.11
CA PRO A 171 -28.58 9.94 35.71
C PRO A 171 -29.20 8.91 34.76
N PHE A 172 -29.83 7.86 35.27
CA PHE A 172 -30.45 6.79 34.49
C PHE A 172 -31.81 6.43 35.09
N VAL A 173 -32.82 6.21 34.23
CA VAL A 173 -34.22 5.80 34.50
C VAL A 173 -35.17 7.02 34.66
N ALA A 174 -36.24 7.26 33.89
CA ALA A 174 -37.07 6.51 32.92
C ALA A 174 -37.97 7.54 32.16
N GLN A 175 -38.70 7.30 31.07
CA GLN A 175 -38.83 6.26 30.05
C GLN A 175 -39.77 6.80 28.95
N SER A 176 -39.67 6.20 27.77
CA SER A 176 -40.47 6.28 26.54
C SER A 176 -42.01 6.12 26.68
N PRO A 177 -42.80 6.26 25.59
CA PRO A 177 -43.06 5.09 24.73
C PRO A 177 -43.07 5.37 23.22
N SER A 178 -42.74 4.33 22.47
CA SER A 178 -42.95 4.17 21.02
C SER A 178 -44.44 3.94 20.67
N PRO A 179 -44.83 4.01 19.39
CA PRO A 179 -44.77 2.80 18.55
C PRO A 179 -44.12 3.03 17.17
N SER A 180 -43.47 1.97 16.70
CA SER A 180 -42.93 1.74 15.34
C SER A 180 -44.06 1.32 14.36
N PRO A 181 -43.82 0.93 13.08
CA PRO A 181 -42.59 0.91 12.29
C PRO A 181 -42.75 1.46 10.84
N SER A 182 -41.65 1.90 10.21
CA SER A 182 -41.41 1.59 8.80
C SER A 182 -39.91 1.52 8.56
N TYR A 183 -39.48 0.37 8.05
CA TYR A 183 -38.12 0.08 7.65
C TYR A 183 -37.98 0.49 6.17
N GLU A 184 -36.92 1.20 5.83
CA GLU A 184 -36.28 1.03 4.53
C GLU A 184 -34.78 0.91 4.76
N LEU A 185 -34.32 -0.33 4.61
CA LEU A 185 -32.94 -0.75 4.71
C LEU A 185 -32.44 -0.90 3.27
N ASN A 186 -31.85 0.14 2.69
CA ASN A 186 -31.16 -0.01 1.41
C ASN A 186 -29.77 -0.64 1.65
N LEU A 187 -29.80 -1.98 1.61
CA LEU A 187 -28.64 -2.84 1.36
C LEU A 187 -28.20 -2.60 -0.09
N PHE A 188 -27.01 -2.03 -0.31
CA PHE A 188 -26.32 -2.15 -1.60
C PHE A 188 -25.41 -3.38 -1.55
N HIS A 189 -25.97 -4.52 -1.97
CA HIS A 189 -25.24 -5.61 -2.60
C HIS A 189 -25.81 -5.76 -4.01
N HIS A 190 -24.96 -5.70 -5.02
CA HIS A 190 -25.22 -6.41 -6.27
C HIS A 190 -23.92 -7.04 -6.73
N GLY A 191 -23.94 -8.37 -6.80
CA GLY A 191 -23.01 -9.16 -7.59
C GLY A 191 -23.77 -9.90 -8.69
N GLN A 192 -23.01 -10.29 -9.72
CA GLN A 192 -23.25 -11.39 -10.68
C GLN A 192 -24.36 -11.14 -11.73
N THR A 193 -24.31 -11.60 -12.99
CA THR A 193 -23.44 -12.46 -13.83
C THR A 193 -24.05 -12.43 -15.23
N HIS A 194 -23.26 -12.61 -16.31
CA HIS A 194 -23.75 -13.31 -17.51
C HIS A 194 -22.56 -13.99 -18.21
N GLY A 195 -22.55 -15.32 -18.15
CA GLY A 195 -21.99 -16.15 -19.21
C GLY A 195 -23.12 -16.50 -20.17
N GLN A 196 -22.80 -16.56 -21.47
CA GLN A 196 -23.65 -17.17 -22.48
C GLN A 196 -22.75 -17.93 -23.46
N GLU A 197 -23.12 -19.19 -23.67
CA GLU A 197 -22.56 -20.15 -24.60
C GLU A 197 -22.66 -19.67 -26.05
N THR A 198 -21.61 -19.92 -26.83
CA THR A 198 -21.61 -20.57 -28.16
C THR A 198 -20.20 -21.07 -28.44
#